data_AF-A0A6I4UYX0-F1
#
_entry.id   AF-A0A6I4UYX0-F1
#
_cell.length_a   1.000
_cell.length_b   1.000
_cell.length_c   1.000
_cell.angle_alpha   90.00
_cell.angle_beta   90.00
_cell.angle_gamma   90.00
#
_symmetry.space_group_name_H-M   'P 1'
#
loop_
_entity.id
_entity.type
_entity.pdbx_description
1 polymer ?
#
loop_
_entity_poly.entity_id
_entity_poly.type
_entity_poly.pdbx_seq_one_letter_code
_entity_poly.pdbx_strand_id
1 'polypeptide(L)'
;MASVPSSTDSRNRTHPEYQYLDLMREIWTHGSERRDRTGVGTRSVFGAMLRFDLTGGKMPLLTTKRVYWKTATREMLWFLTGDTNIRELCRQNVQIWTDWPLDTYRCETGEDISREEFSARIVAEDDFAARWGELGPVYGKQWVDWPTYQYQPDGSYRKGPGINQVAEVIESLRNNPGSRRHIIEGWNVAQLDQMALPPCHKTYQFHVADGRLNCALYQRSCDVALGLPFNLWSAALLQRMIAQQTDLEPGEFVWMGGDTHLYLNHGELVEEQLSREPDGHPTLVLTRRPDTIFDYTIEDFEVPDYAPQGALKAPIAV
;
A
#
# COMPACT_ATOMS: atom_id res chain seq x y z
N MET A 1 -24.86 -7.18 -14.08
CA MET A 1 -24.03 -8.19 -14.77
C MET A 1 -23.68 -7.66 -16.14
N ALA A 2 -22.51 -7.05 -16.28
CA ALA A 2 -21.87 -6.86 -17.56
C ALA A 2 -20.61 -7.70 -17.49
N SER A 3 -20.63 -8.85 -18.17
CA SER A 3 -19.45 -9.70 -18.34
C SER A 3 -18.46 -8.95 -19.23
N VAL A 4 -17.26 -8.70 -18.71
CA VAL A 4 -16.12 -8.24 -19.49
C VAL A 4 -15.89 -9.22 -20.65
N PRO A 5 -15.63 -8.76 -21.89
CA PRO A 5 -15.36 -9.67 -22.99
C PRO A 5 -14.06 -10.42 -22.71
N SER A 6 -14.17 -11.75 -22.57
CA SER A 6 -13.03 -12.65 -22.59
C SER A 6 -12.31 -12.51 -23.93
N SER A 7 -11.21 -11.75 -23.93
CA SER A 7 -10.20 -11.75 -24.99
C SER A 7 -9.83 -13.20 -25.36
N THR A 8 -9.95 -13.53 -26.63
CA THR A 8 -9.90 -14.88 -27.20
C THR A 8 -8.49 -15.46 -27.39
N ASP A 9 -7.48 -14.92 -26.70
CA ASP A 9 -6.10 -15.44 -26.69
C ASP A 9 -5.61 -15.84 -25.28
N SER A 10 -6.54 -16.22 -24.41
CA SER A 10 -6.32 -16.50 -22.98
C SER A 10 -5.85 -17.92 -22.65
N ARG A 11 -5.60 -18.78 -23.65
CA ARG A 11 -5.48 -20.24 -23.43
C ARG A 11 -4.15 -20.75 -22.85
N ASN A 12 -3.13 -19.90 -22.66
CA ASN A 12 -1.82 -20.31 -22.14
C ASN A 12 -1.22 -19.42 -21.01
N ARG A 13 -1.97 -18.46 -20.48
CA ARG A 13 -1.46 -17.51 -19.47
C ARG A 13 -1.90 -17.89 -18.06
N THR A 14 -1.21 -18.87 -17.45
CA THR A 14 -1.49 -19.35 -16.08
C THR A 14 -0.79 -18.54 -14.99
N HIS A 15 0.20 -17.71 -15.35
CA HIS A 15 0.97 -16.93 -14.38
C HIS A 15 0.12 -15.81 -13.74
N PRO A 16 0.08 -15.66 -12.40
CA PRO A 16 -0.82 -14.72 -11.72
C PRO A 16 -0.57 -13.24 -12.06
N GLU A 17 0.67 -12.89 -12.41
CA GLU A 17 1.04 -11.52 -12.85
C GLU A 17 0.30 -11.06 -14.11
N TYR A 18 -0.21 -11.98 -14.94
CA TYR A 18 -1.02 -11.57 -16.09
C TYR A 18 -2.29 -10.83 -15.69
N GLN A 19 -2.83 -11.03 -14.48
CA GLN A 19 -3.96 -10.20 -14.01
C GLN A 19 -3.57 -8.71 -13.92
N TYR A 20 -2.35 -8.41 -13.47
CA TYR A 20 -1.82 -7.05 -13.44
C TYR A 20 -1.56 -6.51 -14.86
N LEU A 21 -0.94 -7.30 -15.73
CA LEU A 21 -0.65 -6.89 -17.11
C LEU A 21 -1.91 -6.72 -17.96
N ASP A 22 -2.94 -7.54 -17.73
CA ASP A 22 -4.20 -7.45 -18.43
C ASP A 22 -4.99 -6.22 -17.97
N LEU A 23 -4.96 -5.89 -16.66
CA LEU A 23 -5.49 -4.63 -16.15
C LEU A 23 -4.75 -3.41 -16.74
N MET A 24 -3.41 -3.46 -16.78
CA MET A 24 -2.61 -2.41 -17.41
C MET A 24 -2.97 -2.25 -18.89
N ARG A 25 -3.11 -3.35 -19.64
CA ARG A 25 -3.52 -3.32 -21.05
C ARG A 25 -4.93 -2.78 -21.22
N GLU A 26 -5.88 -3.18 -20.39
CA GLU A 26 -7.27 -2.70 -20.42
C GLU A 26 -7.33 -1.20 -20.25
N ILE A 27 -6.65 -0.65 -19.24
CA ILE A 27 -6.59 0.80 -19.02
C ILE A 27 -5.90 1.49 -20.19
N TRP A 28 -4.80 0.93 -20.70
CA TRP A 28 -4.05 1.55 -21.78
C TRP A 28 -4.86 1.63 -23.08
N THR A 29 -5.60 0.58 -23.45
CA THR A 29 -6.30 0.52 -24.74
C THR A 29 -7.75 0.99 -24.68
N HIS A 30 -8.42 0.81 -23.55
CA HIS A 30 -9.87 1.05 -23.40
C HIS A 30 -10.21 2.04 -22.27
N GLY A 31 -9.23 2.47 -21.46
CA GLY A 31 -9.45 3.40 -20.38
C GLY A 31 -9.95 4.76 -20.87
N SER A 32 -10.86 5.36 -20.11
CA SER A 32 -11.33 6.72 -20.40
C SER A 32 -10.23 7.72 -20.10
N GLU A 33 -9.90 8.59 -21.05
CA GLU A 33 -9.00 9.72 -20.82
C GLU A 33 -9.67 10.77 -19.94
N ARG A 34 -8.93 11.26 -18.94
CA ARG A 34 -9.38 12.27 -17.99
C ARG A 34 -8.27 13.28 -17.73
N ARG A 35 -8.67 14.53 -17.49
CA ARG A 35 -7.81 15.49 -16.79
C ARG A 35 -7.86 15.14 -15.30
N ASP A 36 -6.70 14.96 -14.70
CA ASP A 36 -6.55 14.64 -13.29
C ASP A 36 -6.01 15.84 -12.51
N ARG A 37 -5.83 15.69 -11.19
CA ARG A 37 -5.36 16.76 -10.31
C ARG A 37 -3.92 17.23 -10.61
N THR A 38 -3.09 16.39 -11.21
CA THR A 38 -1.68 16.69 -11.51
C THR A 38 -1.49 17.47 -12.82
N GLY A 39 -2.53 17.53 -13.67
CA GLY A 39 -2.48 18.19 -14.97
C GLY A 39 -1.81 17.36 -16.08
N VAL A 40 -1.22 16.20 -15.75
CA VAL A 40 -0.62 15.26 -16.71
C VAL A 40 -1.70 14.56 -17.55
N GLY A 41 -2.85 14.29 -16.94
CA GLY A 41 -3.90 13.47 -17.52
C GLY A 41 -3.65 11.97 -17.35
N THR A 42 -4.74 11.21 -17.34
CA THR A 42 -4.73 9.77 -17.08
C THR A 42 -5.67 9.04 -18.02
N ARG A 43 -5.36 7.78 -18.33
CA ARG A 43 -6.39 6.79 -18.74
C ARG A 43 -6.84 6.02 -17.52
N SER A 44 -8.14 5.82 -17.35
CA SER A 44 -8.70 5.18 -16.15
C SER A 44 -9.84 4.21 -16.46
N VAL A 45 -9.96 3.18 -15.63
CA VAL A 45 -11.17 2.37 -15.44
C VAL A 45 -11.69 2.58 -14.03
N PHE A 46 -13.00 2.40 -13.83
CA PHE A 46 -13.62 2.53 -12.51
C PHE A 46 -14.15 1.18 -12.03
N GLY A 47 -13.49 0.61 -11.03
CA GLY A 47 -13.71 -0.77 -10.61
C GLY A 47 -12.73 -1.71 -11.28
N ALA A 48 -11.90 -2.38 -10.49
CA ALA A 48 -11.05 -3.48 -10.92
C ALA A 48 -10.89 -4.47 -9.78
N MET A 49 -10.64 -5.75 -10.08
CA MET A 49 -10.38 -6.77 -9.08
C MET A 49 -9.25 -7.69 -9.53
N LEU A 50 -8.30 -7.95 -8.65
CA LEU A 50 -7.22 -8.93 -8.84
C LEU A 50 -7.24 -9.91 -7.67
N ARG A 51 -6.92 -11.18 -7.92
CA ARG A 51 -6.96 -12.24 -6.90
C ARG A 51 -5.67 -13.05 -6.91
N PHE A 52 -5.02 -13.17 -5.76
CA PHE A 52 -3.73 -13.82 -5.64
C PHE A 52 -3.77 -14.90 -4.56
N ASP A 53 -3.36 -16.11 -4.94
CA ASP A 53 -3.12 -17.21 -4.01
C ASP A 53 -1.78 -16.98 -3.28
N LEU A 54 -1.81 -16.81 -1.96
CA LEU A 54 -0.61 -16.63 -1.13
C LEU A 54 -0.14 -17.92 -0.44
N THR A 55 -0.78 -19.06 -0.75
CA THR A 55 -0.43 -20.34 -0.14
C THR A 55 0.98 -20.76 -0.50
N GLY A 56 1.66 -21.48 0.39
CA GLY A 56 3.02 -21.98 0.15
C GLY A 56 4.09 -20.89 -0.01
N GLY A 57 3.85 -19.69 0.54
CA GLY A 57 4.84 -18.61 0.49
C GLY A 57 4.68 -17.62 -0.66
N LYS A 58 3.81 -17.91 -1.64
CA LYS A 58 3.64 -17.09 -2.84
C LYS A 58 3.32 -15.63 -2.52
N MET A 59 3.83 -14.72 -3.33
CA MET A 59 3.61 -13.28 -3.24
C MET A 59 3.22 -12.69 -4.60
N PRO A 60 2.36 -11.66 -4.64
CA PRO A 60 2.04 -10.90 -5.84
C PRO A 60 3.15 -9.87 -6.14
N LEU A 61 4.40 -10.33 -6.20
CA LEU A 61 5.57 -9.51 -6.48
C LEU A 61 5.89 -9.61 -7.97
N LEU A 62 5.87 -8.47 -8.67
CA LEU A 62 6.05 -8.45 -10.12
C LEU A 62 7.46 -8.84 -10.55
N THR A 63 7.55 -9.51 -11.69
CA THR A 63 8.78 -10.04 -12.29
C THR A 63 9.09 -9.38 -13.64
N THR A 64 8.06 -8.86 -14.33
CA THR A 64 8.23 -8.03 -15.53
C THR A 64 8.90 -6.68 -15.24
N LYS A 65 8.89 -6.24 -13.98
CA LYS A 65 9.61 -5.05 -13.51
C LYS A 65 10.11 -5.26 -12.09
N ARG A 66 11.31 -4.74 -11.78
CA ARG A 66 11.87 -4.72 -10.43
C ARG A 66 11.00 -3.87 -9.49
N VAL A 67 10.50 -4.52 -8.46
CA VAL A 67 9.85 -3.89 -7.30
C VAL A 67 10.83 -3.89 -6.14
N TYR A 68 11.05 -2.73 -5.54
CA TYR A 68 11.93 -2.57 -4.37
C TYR A 68 11.18 -2.97 -3.10
N TRP A 69 10.92 -4.27 -2.94
CA TRP A 69 10.08 -4.81 -1.88
C TRP A 69 10.57 -4.44 -0.47
N LYS A 70 11.88 -4.26 -0.25
CA LYS A 70 12.42 -3.80 1.04
C LYS A 70 11.93 -2.39 1.40
N THR A 71 11.82 -1.51 0.42
CA THR A 71 11.27 -0.15 0.60
C THR A 71 9.80 -0.22 1.00
N ALA A 72 9.01 -1.02 0.29
CA ALA A 72 7.59 -1.26 0.60
C ALA A 72 7.39 -1.89 2.00
N THR A 73 8.28 -2.80 2.38
CA THR A 73 8.26 -3.48 3.69
C THR A 73 8.54 -2.49 4.81
N ARG A 74 9.57 -1.65 4.68
CA ARG A 74 9.89 -0.62 5.67
C ARG A 74 8.77 0.39 5.85
N GLU A 75 8.09 0.77 4.78
CA GLU A 75 6.88 1.60 4.86
C GLU A 75 5.77 0.92 5.67
N MET A 76 5.49 -0.36 5.38
CA MET A 76 4.47 -1.11 6.12
C MET A 76 4.85 -1.24 7.61
N LEU A 77 6.11 -1.51 7.93
CA LEU A 77 6.59 -1.53 9.32
C LEU A 77 6.44 -0.15 9.97
N TRP A 78 6.74 0.93 9.26
CA TRP A 78 6.55 2.29 9.74
C TRP A 78 5.07 2.60 10.02
N PHE A 79 4.13 2.21 9.15
CA PHE A 79 2.70 2.34 9.43
C PHE A 79 2.31 1.63 10.73
N LEU A 80 2.87 0.45 11.00
CA LEU A 80 2.58 -0.31 12.23
C LEU A 80 3.12 0.36 13.50
N THR A 81 4.08 1.30 13.40
CA THR A 81 4.52 2.09 14.56
C THR A 81 3.52 3.17 14.98
N GLY A 82 2.63 3.59 14.06
CA GLY A 82 1.75 4.74 14.26
C GLY A 82 2.40 6.10 14.09
N ASP A 83 3.70 6.13 13.79
CA ASP A 83 4.42 7.36 13.51
C ASP A 83 3.86 8.06 12.25
N THR A 84 3.92 9.38 12.25
CA THR A 84 3.47 10.27 11.18
C THR A 84 4.59 11.12 10.61
N ASN A 85 5.80 10.98 11.17
CA ASN A 85 6.99 11.66 10.74
C ASN A 85 7.85 10.82 9.78
N ILE A 86 8.31 11.40 8.67
CA ILE A 86 9.14 10.70 7.68
C ILE A 86 10.59 10.48 8.12
N ARG A 87 11.00 10.96 9.30
CA ARG A 87 12.40 10.90 9.74
C ARG A 87 12.98 9.50 9.77
N GLU A 88 12.23 8.55 10.33
CA GLU A 88 12.70 7.16 10.42
C GLU A 88 12.78 6.49 9.03
N LEU A 89 11.83 6.82 8.14
CA LEU A 89 11.92 6.40 6.74
C LEU A 89 13.17 6.96 6.06
N CYS A 90 13.45 8.26 6.23
CA CYS A 90 14.64 8.91 5.67
C CYS A 90 15.94 8.29 6.19
N ARG A 91 16.02 7.93 7.49
CA ARG A 91 17.18 7.22 8.07
C ARG A 91 17.45 5.89 7.39
N GLN A 92 16.38 5.21 6.95
CA GLN A 92 16.46 3.94 6.24
C GLN A 92 16.55 4.10 4.71
N ASN A 93 16.79 5.33 4.23
CA ASN A 93 16.85 5.71 2.82
C ASN A 93 15.54 5.40 2.06
N VAL A 94 14.40 5.50 2.75
CA VAL A 94 13.06 5.38 2.17
C VAL A 94 12.52 6.79 1.92
N GLN A 95 12.39 7.16 0.64
CA GLN A 95 12.04 8.53 0.19
C GLN A 95 10.62 8.65 -0.37
N ILE A 96 9.82 7.60 -0.27
CA ILE A 96 8.51 7.48 -0.95
C ILE A 96 7.47 8.50 -0.46
N TRP A 97 7.71 9.14 0.69
CA TRP A 97 6.85 10.14 1.34
C TRP A 97 7.46 11.54 1.37
N THR A 98 8.67 11.72 0.85
CA THR A 98 9.44 12.97 1.03
C THR A 98 8.86 14.14 0.24
N ASP A 99 8.22 13.88 -0.90
CA ASP A 99 7.81 14.94 -1.84
C ASP A 99 6.71 15.86 -1.26
N TRP A 100 5.76 15.33 -0.47
CA TRP A 100 4.69 16.13 0.15
C TRP A 100 5.21 17.16 1.18
N PRO A 101 5.96 16.77 2.23
CA PRO A 101 6.51 17.74 3.18
C PRO A 101 7.53 18.67 2.54
N LEU A 102 8.30 18.21 1.54
CA LEU A 102 9.22 19.06 0.79
C LEU A 102 8.49 20.16 0.02
N ASP A 103 7.37 19.84 -0.62
CA ASP A 103 6.55 20.83 -1.33
C ASP A 103 6.01 21.89 -0.36
N THR A 104 5.52 21.45 0.81
CA THR A 104 5.08 22.36 1.88
C THR A 104 6.23 23.25 2.38
N TYR A 105 7.40 22.66 2.62
CA TYR A 105 8.60 23.39 3.01
C TYR A 105 8.98 24.49 2.01
N ARG A 106 9.06 24.14 0.73
CA ARG A 106 9.39 25.09 -0.35
C ARG A 106 8.36 26.20 -0.45
N CYS A 107 7.07 25.86 -0.35
CA CYS A 107 5.98 26.84 -0.40
C CYS A 107 6.02 27.82 0.77
N GLU A 108 6.28 27.35 1.99
CA GLU A 108 6.25 28.19 3.20
C GLU A 108 7.53 29.01 3.41
N THR A 109 8.69 28.47 3.02
CA THR A 109 10.00 29.12 3.27
C THR A 109 10.53 29.89 2.06
N GLY A 110 10.11 29.51 0.85
CA GLY A 110 10.71 29.98 -0.41
C GLY A 110 12.10 29.41 -0.70
N GLU A 111 12.59 28.47 0.12
CA GLU A 111 13.92 27.87 -0.04
C GLU A 111 13.87 26.69 -1.03
N ASP A 112 14.61 26.79 -2.13
CA ASP A 112 14.70 25.74 -3.14
C ASP A 112 15.87 24.79 -2.86
N ILE A 113 15.65 23.82 -1.97
CA ILE A 113 16.60 22.74 -1.70
C ILE A 113 16.22 21.46 -2.44
N SER A 114 17.22 20.63 -2.74
CA SER A 114 17.00 19.31 -3.33
C SER A 114 16.28 18.37 -2.36
N ARG A 115 15.67 17.30 -2.89
CA ARG A 115 15.04 16.26 -2.07
C ARG A 115 16.06 15.56 -1.18
N GLU A 116 17.26 15.34 -1.71
CA GLU A 116 18.39 14.74 -1.00
C GLU A 116 18.83 15.60 0.18
N GLU A 117 18.93 16.92 0.00
CA GLU A 117 19.27 17.87 1.04
C GLU A 117 18.18 17.97 2.11
N PHE A 118 16.91 18.07 1.71
CA PHE A 118 15.78 18.07 2.63
C PHE A 118 15.77 16.80 3.49
N SER A 119 15.93 15.63 2.86
CA SER A 119 16.00 14.36 3.60
C SER A 119 17.19 14.30 4.57
N ALA A 120 18.36 14.81 4.16
CA ALA A 120 19.52 14.88 5.04
C ALA A 120 19.25 15.75 6.28
N ARG A 121 18.58 16.89 6.12
CA ARG A 121 18.18 17.78 7.22
C ARG A 121 17.13 17.15 8.13
N ILE A 122 16.11 16.49 7.56
CA ILE A 122 15.13 15.68 8.31
C ILE A 122 15.85 14.65 9.19
N VAL A 123 16.90 14.00 8.71
CA VAL A 123 17.65 13.03 9.51
C VAL A 123 18.50 13.71 10.59
N ALA A 124 19.22 14.78 10.23
CA ALA A 124 20.23 15.40 11.07
C ALA A 124 19.69 16.36 12.16
N GLU A 125 18.57 17.04 11.90
CA GLU A 125 18.07 18.14 12.71
C GLU A 125 16.71 17.80 13.35
N ASP A 126 16.67 17.64 14.68
CA ASP A 126 15.47 17.26 15.43
C ASP A 126 14.31 18.24 15.23
N ASP A 127 14.57 19.55 15.38
CA ASP A 127 13.56 20.59 15.24
C ASP A 127 13.06 20.73 13.79
N PHE A 128 13.95 20.50 12.81
CA PHE A 128 13.59 20.49 11.40
C PHE A 128 12.65 19.33 11.09
N ALA A 129 12.97 18.13 11.58
CA ALA A 129 12.11 16.97 11.42
C ALA A 129 10.75 17.14 12.10
N ALA A 130 10.73 17.68 13.33
CA ALA A 130 9.49 17.91 14.06
C ALA A 130 8.56 18.89 13.33
N ARG A 131 9.12 19.88 12.63
CA ARG A 131 8.32 20.88 11.89
C ARG A 131 7.96 20.43 10.49
N TRP A 132 8.89 19.84 9.76
CA TRP A 132 8.77 19.60 8.31
C TRP A 132 8.67 18.13 7.94
N GLY A 133 8.82 17.20 8.89
CA GLY A 133 8.72 15.76 8.63
C GLY A 133 7.31 15.20 8.77
N GLU A 134 6.36 15.97 9.31
CA GLU A 134 5.01 15.49 9.60
C GLU A 134 4.14 15.38 8.36
N LEU A 135 3.46 14.23 8.23
CA LEU A 135 2.47 13.99 7.17
C LEU A 135 1.02 14.20 7.66
N GLY A 136 0.84 14.57 8.93
CA GLY A 136 -0.46 14.55 9.58
C GLY A 136 -0.95 13.13 9.87
N PRO A 137 -2.25 12.93 10.16
CA PRO A 137 -2.76 11.67 10.68
C PRO A 137 -2.99 10.62 9.57
N VAL A 138 -1.93 10.24 8.85
CA VAL A 138 -1.92 9.25 7.77
C VAL A 138 -2.11 7.81 8.29
N TYR A 139 -1.84 6.81 7.44
CA TYR A 139 -2.16 5.38 7.68
C TYR A 139 -1.85 4.89 9.08
N GLY A 140 -0.60 5.04 9.54
CA GLY A 140 -0.18 4.50 10.84
C GLY A 140 -1.03 5.05 11.98
N LYS A 141 -1.25 6.36 12.02
CA LYS A 141 -2.12 7.01 13.01
C LYS A 141 -3.52 6.40 13.02
N GLN A 142 -4.12 6.20 11.85
CA GLN A 142 -5.46 5.63 11.77
C GLN A 142 -5.48 4.16 12.19
N TRP A 143 -4.44 3.39 11.87
CA TRP A 143 -4.43 1.94 12.11
C TRP A 143 -4.15 1.57 13.57
N VAL A 144 -3.27 2.30 14.26
CA VAL A 144 -2.84 1.92 15.62
C VAL A 144 -3.28 2.89 16.72
N ASP A 145 -3.76 4.09 16.38
CA ASP A 145 -4.23 5.08 17.36
C ASP A 145 -5.37 5.97 16.78
N TRP A 146 -6.44 5.33 16.30
CA TRP A 146 -7.60 6.02 15.75
C TRP A 146 -8.27 6.88 16.83
N PRO A 147 -8.49 8.19 16.62
CA PRO A 147 -9.02 9.06 17.65
C PRO A 147 -10.50 8.79 17.94
N THR A 148 -10.86 8.72 19.23
CA THR A 148 -12.25 8.62 19.67
C THR A 148 -12.67 9.85 20.47
N TYR A 149 -13.99 10.06 20.55
CA TYR A 149 -14.58 11.17 21.28
C TYR A 149 -15.78 10.68 22.09
N GLN A 150 -15.86 11.13 23.34
CA GLN A 150 -16.92 10.81 24.28
C GLN A 150 -17.81 12.03 24.47
N TYR A 151 -19.09 11.88 24.11
CA TYR A 151 -20.10 12.91 24.32
C TYR A 151 -20.28 13.20 25.82
N GLN A 152 -20.36 14.48 26.15
CA GLN A 152 -20.56 14.97 27.51
C GLN A 152 -21.99 15.49 27.69
N PRO A 153 -22.56 15.44 28.91
CA PRO A 153 -23.92 15.94 29.17
C PRO A 153 -24.14 17.43 28.86
N ASP A 154 -23.07 18.23 28.85
CA ASP A 154 -23.10 19.66 28.50
C ASP A 154 -23.11 19.91 26.98
N GLY A 155 -23.14 18.84 26.16
CA GLY A 155 -23.12 18.91 24.71
C GLY A 155 -21.72 18.93 24.09
N SER A 156 -20.65 18.97 24.89
CA SER A 156 -19.27 18.93 24.40
C SER A 156 -18.79 17.50 24.12
N TYR A 157 -17.63 17.39 23.47
CA TYR A 157 -16.95 16.11 23.26
C TYR A 157 -15.58 16.14 23.93
N ARG A 158 -15.27 15.09 24.69
CA ARG A 158 -13.94 14.88 25.27
C ARG A 158 -13.20 13.81 24.47
N LYS A 159 -11.92 14.00 24.19
CA LYS A 159 -11.08 12.96 23.58
C LYS A 159 -11.09 11.70 24.45
N GLY A 160 -11.43 10.56 23.85
CA GLY A 160 -11.37 9.23 24.46
C GLY A 160 -10.03 8.53 24.21
N PRO A 161 -9.88 7.29 24.69
CA PRO A 161 -8.72 6.46 24.33
C PRO A 161 -8.72 6.18 22.82
N GLY A 162 -7.53 6.13 22.22
CA GLY A 162 -7.40 5.73 20.82
C GLY A 162 -7.72 4.25 20.61
N ILE A 163 -8.07 3.88 19.38
CA ILE A 163 -8.34 2.50 18.98
C ILE A 163 -7.14 2.00 18.16
N ASN A 164 -6.56 0.88 18.58
CA ASN A 164 -5.57 0.14 17.80
C ASN A 164 -6.28 -0.95 16.99
N GLN A 165 -6.73 -0.59 15.79
CA GLN A 165 -7.51 -1.47 14.92
C GLN A 165 -6.74 -2.75 14.55
N VAL A 166 -5.43 -2.66 14.34
CA VAL A 166 -4.59 -3.82 14.00
C VAL A 166 -4.58 -4.83 15.15
N ALA A 167 -4.34 -4.35 16.38
CA ALA A 167 -4.33 -5.19 17.57
C ALA A 167 -5.70 -5.84 17.83
N GLU A 168 -6.78 -5.06 17.73
CA GLU A 168 -8.16 -5.57 17.91
C GLU A 168 -8.53 -6.62 16.86
N VAL A 169 -8.10 -6.45 15.61
CA VAL A 169 -8.32 -7.46 14.56
C VAL A 169 -7.55 -8.75 14.85
N ILE A 170 -6.28 -8.68 15.25
CA ILE A 170 -5.48 -9.86 15.61
C ILE A 170 -6.11 -10.59 16.81
N GLU A 171 -6.53 -9.86 17.84
CA GLU A 171 -7.22 -10.43 19.00
C GLU A 171 -8.53 -11.11 18.60
N SER A 172 -9.36 -10.44 17.79
CA SER A 172 -10.61 -10.99 17.30
C SER A 172 -10.41 -12.21 16.39
N LEU A 173 -9.35 -12.25 15.57
CA LEU A 173 -9.03 -13.41 14.74
C LEU A 173 -8.69 -14.64 15.58
N ARG A 174 -7.99 -14.46 16.71
CA ARG A 174 -7.66 -15.55 17.65
C ARG A 174 -8.90 -16.06 18.40
N ASN A 175 -9.79 -15.15 18.81
CA ASN A 175 -10.89 -15.47 19.72
C ASN A 175 -12.25 -15.68 19.02
N ASN A 176 -12.42 -15.16 17.81
CA ASN A 176 -13.66 -15.17 17.04
C ASN A 176 -13.39 -15.17 15.52
N PRO A 177 -12.67 -16.18 14.98
CA PRO A 177 -12.23 -16.20 13.57
C PRO A 177 -13.37 -16.14 12.55
N GLY A 178 -14.59 -16.57 12.93
CA GLY A 178 -15.78 -16.49 12.08
C GLY A 178 -16.44 -15.11 12.00
N SER A 179 -15.91 -14.11 12.70
CA SER A 179 -16.44 -12.74 12.64
C SER A 179 -16.33 -12.17 11.23
N ARG A 180 -17.39 -11.49 10.81
CA ARG A 180 -17.45 -10.75 9.53
C ARG A 180 -17.03 -9.28 9.69
N ARG A 181 -16.47 -8.93 10.85
CA ARG A 181 -16.12 -7.56 11.26
C ARG A 181 -14.61 -7.33 11.42
N HIS A 182 -13.77 -8.28 10.99
CA HIS A 182 -12.31 -8.09 10.97
C HIS A 182 -11.95 -7.06 9.89
N ILE A 183 -11.90 -5.79 10.28
CA ILE A 183 -11.71 -4.65 9.38
C ILE A 183 -10.65 -3.71 9.95
N ILE A 184 -9.78 -3.21 9.08
CA ILE A 184 -8.91 -2.07 9.35
C ILE A 184 -9.29 -0.97 8.35
N GLU A 185 -9.56 0.25 8.85
CA GLU A 185 -9.97 1.39 8.06
C GLU A 185 -8.96 2.55 8.18
N GLY A 186 -8.64 3.18 7.05
CA GLY A 186 -7.78 4.38 6.98
C GLY A 186 -8.54 5.68 6.73
N TRP A 187 -9.82 5.63 6.31
CA TRP A 187 -10.57 6.81 5.89
C TRP A 187 -11.29 7.51 7.03
N ASN A 188 -10.56 8.35 7.75
CA ASN A 188 -11.13 9.21 8.77
C ASN A 188 -11.65 10.52 8.16
N VAL A 189 -12.97 10.58 7.94
CA VAL A 189 -13.66 11.74 7.34
C VAL A 189 -13.35 13.05 8.07
N ALA A 190 -13.16 13.01 9.39
CA ALA A 190 -12.92 14.20 10.21
C ALA A 190 -11.48 14.74 10.15
N GLN A 191 -10.57 14.03 9.45
CA GLN A 191 -9.16 14.38 9.41
C GLN A 191 -8.56 14.41 7.99
N LEU A 192 -9.36 14.23 6.93
CA LEU A 192 -8.85 14.14 5.56
C LEU A 192 -8.07 15.38 5.13
N ASP A 193 -8.49 16.56 5.59
CA ASP A 193 -7.86 17.85 5.33
C ASP A 193 -6.54 18.07 6.07
N GLN A 194 -6.27 17.26 7.10
CA GLN A 194 -5.04 17.30 7.88
C GLN A 194 -3.96 16.36 7.35
N MET A 195 -4.31 15.48 6.40
CA MET A 195 -3.38 14.49 5.86
C MET A 195 -2.66 15.05 4.64
N ALA A 196 -1.33 14.92 4.60
CA ALA A 196 -0.52 15.25 3.42
C ALA A 196 -1.03 14.55 2.15
N LEU A 197 -1.49 13.29 2.31
CA LEU A 197 -2.23 12.57 1.29
C LEU A 197 -3.33 11.71 1.96
N PRO A 198 -4.61 11.92 1.63
CA PRO A 198 -5.67 11.02 2.07
C PRO A 198 -5.41 9.57 1.64
N PRO A 199 -5.61 8.56 2.51
CA PRO A 199 -5.35 7.16 2.22
C PRO A 199 -5.92 6.67 0.89
N CYS A 200 -5.05 6.12 0.04
CA CYS A 200 -5.43 5.38 -1.17
C CYS A 200 -5.94 3.99 -0.78
N HIS A 201 -5.20 3.27 0.08
CA HIS A 201 -5.66 2.02 0.72
C HIS A 201 -6.65 2.36 1.81
N LYS A 202 -7.91 2.11 1.53
CA LYS A 202 -8.99 2.58 2.39
C LYS A 202 -9.32 1.53 3.45
N THR A 203 -9.75 0.35 3.01
CA THR A 203 -10.31 -0.66 3.89
C THR A 203 -9.65 -2.01 3.63
N TYR A 204 -9.19 -2.67 4.69
CA TYR A 204 -8.82 -4.08 4.69
C TYR A 204 -9.92 -4.87 5.40
N GLN A 205 -10.33 -5.99 4.83
CA GLN A 205 -11.24 -6.94 5.48
C GLN A 205 -10.64 -8.34 5.47
N PHE A 206 -10.71 -9.02 6.62
CA PHE A 206 -10.17 -10.35 6.78
C PHE A 206 -11.27 -11.40 6.94
N HIS A 207 -11.01 -12.60 6.40
CA HIS A 207 -11.92 -13.72 6.41
C HIS A 207 -11.17 -15.02 6.64
N VAL A 208 -11.57 -15.80 7.65
CA VAL A 208 -10.97 -17.12 7.92
C VAL A 208 -11.86 -18.22 7.35
N ALA A 209 -11.29 -19.08 6.52
CA ALA A 209 -11.92 -20.31 6.06
C ALA A 209 -10.87 -21.41 5.88
N ASP A 210 -11.22 -22.64 6.28
CA ASP A 210 -10.35 -23.82 6.16
C ASP A 210 -8.93 -23.62 6.74
N GLY A 211 -8.83 -22.93 7.88
CA GLY A 211 -7.56 -22.62 8.54
C GLY A 211 -6.72 -21.55 7.82
N ARG A 212 -7.28 -20.89 6.80
CA ARG A 212 -6.59 -19.87 6.00
C ARG A 212 -7.15 -18.47 6.24
N LEU A 213 -6.26 -17.51 6.43
CA LEU A 213 -6.58 -16.09 6.50
C LEU A 213 -6.60 -15.50 5.08
N ASN A 214 -7.77 -15.07 4.62
CA ASN A 214 -7.95 -14.31 3.38
C ASN A 214 -8.04 -12.81 3.70
N CYS A 215 -7.59 -11.98 2.76
CA CYS A 215 -7.65 -10.52 2.90
C CYS A 215 -8.23 -9.89 1.64
N ALA A 216 -9.14 -8.92 1.82
CA ALA A 216 -9.62 -8.05 0.76
C ALA A 216 -9.19 -6.61 1.04
N LEU A 217 -8.56 -5.95 0.08
CA LEU A 217 -8.20 -4.53 0.13
C LEU A 217 -9.09 -3.76 -0.85
N TYR A 218 -9.81 -2.75 -0.36
CA TYR A 218 -10.40 -1.71 -1.19
C TYR A 218 -9.47 -0.50 -1.27
N GLN A 219 -9.02 -0.19 -2.48
CA GLN A 219 -8.16 0.95 -2.80
C GLN A 219 -8.94 1.95 -3.66
N ARG A 220 -9.25 3.13 -3.12
CA ARG A 220 -10.11 4.11 -3.80
C ARG A 220 -9.49 4.71 -5.07
N SER A 221 -8.16 4.76 -5.13
CA SER A 221 -7.38 5.40 -6.19
C SER A 221 -6.04 4.68 -6.35
N CYS A 222 -5.68 4.33 -7.58
CA CYS A 222 -4.52 3.51 -7.84
C CYS A 222 -3.82 3.88 -9.16
N ASP A 223 -2.60 4.40 -9.05
CA ASP A 223 -1.62 4.40 -10.14
C ASP A 223 -1.14 2.96 -10.35
N VAL A 224 -1.51 2.37 -11.49
CA VAL A 224 -1.18 0.98 -11.82
C VAL A 224 0.30 0.79 -12.15
N ALA A 225 0.94 1.77 -12.79
CA ALA A 225 2.31 1.63 -13.23
C ALA A 225 3.28 1.70 -12.05
N LEU A 226 3.17 2.73 -11.21
CA LEU A 226 4.13 2.94 -10.12
C LEU A 226 3.62 2.45 -8.76
N GLY A 227 2.34 2.70 -8.43
CA GLY A 227 1.79 2.45 -7.09
C GLY A 227 1.41 0.99 -6.85
N LEU A 228 0.60 0.40 -7.74
CA LEU A 228 0.02 -0.93 -7.55
C LEU A 228 1.05 -2.03 -7.22
N PRO A 229 2.24 -2.10 -7.85
CA PRO A 229 3.22 -3.13 -7.49
C PRO A 229 3.65 -3.10 -6.02
N PHE A 230 3.83 -1.90 -5.45
CA PHE A 230 4.13 -1.73 -4.03
C PHE A 230 2.91 -2.07 -3.17
N ASN A 231 1.71 -1.69 -3.62
CA ASN A 231 0.47 -1.90 -2.88
C ASN A 231 0.10 -3.38 -2.76
N LEU A 232 0.27 -4.15 -3.84
CA LEU A 232 0.06 -5.60 -3.84
C LEU A 232 1.01 -6.28 -2.86
N TRP A 233 2.30 -5.89 -2.86
CA TRP A 233 3.28 -6.39 -1.90
C TRP A 233 2.87 -6.06 -0.47
N SER A 234 2.63 -4.79 -0.15
CA SER A 234 2.36 -4.33 1.21
C SER A 234 1.10 -4.97 1.79
N ALA A 235 0.03 -5.10 1.01
CA ALA A 235 -1.20 -5.74 1.47
C ALA A 235 -1.04 -7.25 1.71
N ALA A 236 -0.36 -7.96 0.80
CA ALA A 236 -0.04 -9.37 0.98
C ALA A 236 0.91 -9.60 2.17
N LEU A 237 1.87 -8.69 2.39
CA LEU A 237 2.78 -8.71 3.52
C LEU A 237 2.01 -8.57 4.85
N LEU A 238 1.10 -7.59 4.95
CA LEU A 238 0.26 -7.40 6.13
C LEU A 238 -0.57 -8.66 6.43
N GLN A 239 -1.20 -9.23 5.41
CA GLN A 239 -1.95 -10.49 5.54
C GLN A 239 -1.06 -11.62 6.06
N ARG A 240 0.17 -11.78 5.56
CA ARG A 240 1.09 -12.83 6.00
C ARG A 240 1.58 -12.63 7.43
N MET A 241 1.89 -11.39 7.83
CA MET A 241 2.26 -11.08 9.21
C MET A 241 1.11 -11.39 10.16
N ILE A 242 -0.12 -10.97 9.84
CA ILE A 242 -1.31 -11.28 10.65
C ILE A 242 -1.52 -12.79 10.71
N ALA A 243 -1.44 -13.49 9.58
CA ALA A 243 -1.60 -14.95 9.53
C ALA A 243 -0.60 -15.66 10.47
N GLN A 244 0.68 -15.29 10.42
CA GLN A 244 1.70 -15.83 11.33
C GLN A 244 1.39 -15.50 12.80
N GLN A 245 0.90 -14.30 13.10
CA GLN A 245 0.55 -13.87 14.45
C GLN A 245 -0.71 -14.56 15.00
N THR A 246 -1.55 -15.11 14.13
CA THR A 246 -2.81 -15.78 14.50
C THR A 246 -2.78 -17.30 14.29
N ASP A 247 -1.62 -17.88 13.99
CA ASP A 247 -1.46 -19.32 13.72
C ASP A 247 -2.37 -19.82 12.57
N LEU A 248 -2.54 -18.98 11.55
CA LEU A 248 -3.29 -19.28 10.32
C LEU A 248 -2.36 -19.36 9.13
N GLU A 249 -2.76 -20.13 8.12
CA GLU A 249 -2.09 -20.13 6.82
C GLU A 249 -2.54 -18.92 5.98
N PRO A 250 -1.65 -18.28 5.20
CA PRO A 250 -2.09 -17.30 4.20
C PRO A 250 -3.00 -17.96 3.16
N GLY A 251 -4.16 -17.36 2.92
CA GLY A 251 -5.11 -17.77 1.88
C GLY A 251 -5.04 -16.88 0.65
N GLU A 252 -6.19 -16.43 0.18
CA GLU A 252 -6.31 -15.54 -0.96
C GLU A 252 -6.17 -14.07 -0.55
N PHE A 253 -5.46 -13.30 -1.37
CA PHE A 253 -5.46 -11.85 -1.35
C PHE A 253 -6.32 -11.32 -2.51
N VAL A 254 -7.33 -10.51 -2.20
CA VAL A 254 -8.21 -9.86 -3.17
C VAL A 254 -7.95 -8.37 -3.15
N TRP A 255 -7.43 -7.82 -4.23
CA TRP A 255 -7.31 -6.39 -4.41
C TRP A 255 -8.53 -5.86 -5.19
N MET A 256 -9.11 -4.76 -4.73
CA MET A 256 -10.25 -4.08 -5.36
C MET A 256 -9.92 -2.61 -5.58
N GLY A 257 -9.84 -2.19 -6.84
CA GLY A 257 -9.59 -0.81 -7.25
C GLY A 257 -10.87 -0.03 -7.49
N GLY A 258 -10.91 1.22 -7.02
CA GLY A 258 -11.88 2.24 -7.40
C GLY A 258 -11.46 2.93 -8.70
N ASP A 259 -11.00 4.18 -8.62
CA ASP A 259 -10.36 4.88 -9.73
C ASP A 259 -8.97 4.27 -9.99
N THR A 260 -8.85 3.50 -11.06
CA THR A 260 -7.63 2.75 -11.40
C THR A 260 -7.08 3.27 -12.71
N HIS A 261 -5.87 3.82 -12.68
CA HIS A 261 -5.39 4.66 -13.78
C HIS A 261 -3.91 4.44 -14.13
N LEU A 262 -3.58 4.87 -15.35
CA LEU A 262 -2.23 5.03 -15.87
C LEU A 262 -2.06 6.50 -16.26
N TYR A 263 -0.96 7.11 -15.83
CA TYR A 263 -0.62 8.46 -16.26
C TYR A 263 -0.19 8.46 -17.72
N LEU A 264 -0.57 9.51 -18.46
CA LEU A 264 -0.26 9.61 -19.89
C LEU A 264 1.24 9.74 -20.16
N ASN A 265 2.01 10.30 -19.22
CA ASN A 265 3.47 10.39 -19.30
C ASN A 265 4.20 9.08 -18.96
N HIS A 266 3.47 7.98 -18.69
CA HIS A 266 4.04 6.66 -18.43
C HIS A 266 4.00 5.72 -19.65
N GLY A 267 3.63 6.22 -20.83
CA GLY A 267 3.41 5.39 -22.04
C GLY A 267 4.57 4.46 -22.38
N GLU A 268 5.80 4.97 -22.43
CA GLU A 268 7.00 4.15 -22.70
C GLU A 268 7.18 3.02 -21.67
N LEU A 269 6.95 3.31 -20.38
CA LEU A 269 7.02 2.31 -19.32
C LEU A 269 5.95 1.23 -19.51
N VAL A 270 4.72 1.65 -19.82
CA VAL A 270 3.58 0.76 -20.00
C VAL A 270 3.81 -0.18 -21.19
N GLU A 271 4.20 0.37 -22.35
CA GLU A 271 4.45 -0.42 -23.55
C GLU A 271 5.61 -1.40 -23.36
N GLU A 272 6.70 -0.95 -22.76
CA GLU A 272 7.85 -1.80 -22.44
C GLU A 272 7.46 -2.92 -21.47
N GLN A 273 6.73 -2.62 -20.39
CA GLN A 273 6.32 -3.64 -19.42
C GLN A 273 5.33 -4.65 -20.03
N LEU A 274 4.42 -4.21 -20.90
CA LEU A 274 3.46 -5.07 -21.60
C LEU A 274 4.11 -5.97 -22.66
N SER A 275 5.33 -5.66 -23.11
CA SER A 275 6.10 -6.49 -24.03
C SER A 275 6.83 -7.67 -23.35
N ARG A 276 6.93 -7.64 -22.01
CA ARG A 276 7.64 -8.64 -21.20
C ARG A 276 6.73 -9.79 -20.80
N GLU A 277 7.32 -10.96 -20.64
CA GLU A 277 6.64 -12.17 -20.14
C GLU A 277 7.01 -12.41 -18.67
N PRO A 278 6.06 -12.55 -17.74
CA PRO A 278 6.37 -12.89 -16.34
C PRO A 278 7.16 -14.20 -16.23
N ASP A 279 8.09 -14.26 -15.29
CA ASP A 279 8.91 -15.45 -15.02
C ASP A 279 9.20 -15.62 -13.53
N GLY A 280 9.26 -16.88 -13.08
CA GLY A 280 9.42 -17.25 -11.68
C GLY A 280 8.17 -17.02 -10.82
N HIS A 281 8.19 -17.51 -9.59
CA HIS A 281 7.09 -17.35 -8.64
C HIS A 281 7.64 -16.88 -7.29
N PRO A 282 7.76 -15.55 -7.08
CA PRO A 282 8.37 -15.03 -5.87
C PRO A 282 7.64 -15.51 -4.62
N THR A 283 8.43 -15.89 -3.62
CA THR A 283 7.92 -16.31 -2.31
C THR A 283 8.48 -15.42 -1.21
N LEU A 284 7.73 -15.25 -0.12
CA LEU A 284 8.19 -14.60 1.10
C LEU A 284 8.40 -15.65 2.18
N VAL A 285 9.60 -15.63 2.75
CA VAL A 285 9.95 -16.34 3.99
C VAL A 285 9.96 -15.33 5.14
N LEU A 286 9.20 -15.64 6.19
CA LEU A 286 9.27 -14.93 7.47
C LEU A 286 10.25 -15.71 8.36
N THR A 287 11.45 -15.17 8.58
CA THR A 287 12.54 -15.89 9.27
C THR A 287 12.36 -15.93 10.78
N ARG A 288 11.54 -15.01 11.33
CA ARG A 288 11.22 -14.91 12.75
C ARG A 288 9.74 -14.62 12.96
N ARG A 289 9.18 -15.14 14.05
CA ARG A 289 7.90 -14.69 14.63
C ARG A 289 8.19 -13.88 15.90
N PRO A 290 8.08 -12.54 15.87
CA PRO A 290 8.11 -11.72 17.07
C PRO A 290 6.89 -11.93 17.97
N ASP A 291 6.97 -11.42 19.21
CA ASP A 291 5.88 -11.46 20.21
C ASP A 291 4.60 -10.77 19.72
N THR A 292 4.74 -9.64 19.01
CA THR A 292 3.62 -8.92 18.39
C THR A 292 3.91 -8.55 16.94
N ILE A 293 2.86 -8.20 16.19
CA ILE A 293 3.01 -7.67 14.83
C ILE A 293 3.80 -6.37 14.76
N PHE A 294 3.95 -5.66 15.88
CA PHE A 294 4.63 -4.37 15.93
C PHE A 294 6.15 -4.51 16.10
N ASP A 295 6.63 -5.72 16.40
CA ASP A 295 8.06 -5.98 16.68
C ASP A 295 8.79 -6.66 15.50
N TYR A 296 8.19 -6.68 14.30
CA TYR A 296 8.89 -7.10 13.09
C TYR A 296 9.92 -6.04 12.66
N THR A 297 11.04 -6.53 12.16
CA THR A 297 12.17 -5.76 11.64
C THR A 297 12.45 -6.18 10.20
N ILE A 298 13.17 -5.35 9.42
CA ILE A 298 13.37 -5.63 8.00
C ILE A 298 14.18 -6.93 7.75
N GLU A 299 14.97 -7.36 8.72
CA GLU A 299 15.74 -8.60 8.73
C GLU A 299 14.87 -9.86 8.83
N ASP A 300 13.60 -9.73 9.22
CA ASP A 300 12.68 -10.86 9.38
C ASP A 300 12.07 -11.34 8.06
N PHE A 301 12.40 -10.68 6.95
CA PHE A 301 11.79 -10.90 5.64
C PHE A 301 12.84 -11.28 4.59
N GLU A 302 12.61 -12.42 3.94
CA GLU A 302 13.45 -12.90 2.84
C GLU A 302 12.60 -13.22 1.61
N VAL A 303 13.08 -12.82 0.43
CA VAL A 303 12.46 -13.14 -0.87
C VAL A 303 13.49 -13.90 -1.71
N PRO A 304 13.64 -15.22 -1.51
CA PRO A 304 14.60 -16.01 -2.26
C PRO A 304 14.26 -16.00 -3.74
N ASP A 305 15.29 -16.11 -4.57
CA ASP A 305 15.18 -16.28 -6.03
C ASP A 305 14.36 -15.20 -6.76
N TYR A 306 14.24 -14.00 -6.18
CA TYR A 306 13.59 -12.86 -6.85
C TYR A 306 14.48 -12.28 -7.97
N ALA A 307 14.20 -12.70 -9.21
CA ALA A 307 14.93 -12.31 -10.41
C ALA A 307 14.05 -11.52 -11.41
N PRO A 308 13.70 -10.26 -11.12
CA PRO A 308 12.90 -9.45 -12.05
C PRO A 308 13.73 -9.00 -13.27
N GLN A 309 13.05 -8.73 -14.39
CA GLN A 309 13.61 -8.28 -15.67
C GLN A 309 14.17 -6.83 -15.68
N GLY A 310 14.65 -6.35 -14.54
CA GLY A 310 15.21 -5.01 -14.39
C GLY A 310 14.19 -3.92 -14.05
N ALA A 311 14.68 -2.71 -13.81
CA ALA A 311 13.85 -1.58 -13.43
C ALA A 311 13.31 -0.83 -14.65
N LEU A 312 12.08 -0.35 -14.57
CA LEU A 312 11.52 0.64 -15.49
C LEU A 312 11.24 1.91 -14.68
N LYS A 313 11.63 3.06 -15.24
CA LYS A 313 11.50 4.36 -14.58
C LYS A 313 10.48 5.20 -15.32
N ALA A 314 9.67 5.93 -14.57
CA ALA A 314 8.82 6.99 -15.08
C ALA A 314 8.76 8.11 -14.03
N PRO A 315 8.55 9.37 -14.44
CA PRO A 315 8.40 10.48 -13.50
C PRO A 315 7.16 10.29 -12.62
N ILE A 316 7.27 10.60 -11.33
CA ILE A 316 6.13 10.64 -10.40
C ILE A 316 5.26 11.84 -10.77
N ALA A 317 3.95 11.63 -10.84
CA ALA A 317 3.00 12.73 -11.04
C ALA A 317 2.62 13.31 -9.67
N VAL A 318 3.03 14.56 -9.42
CA VAL A 318 2.76 15.29 -8.18
C VAL A 318 1.55 16.19 -8.37
#